data_AF-A0A672MV42-F1
#
_entry.id   AF-A0A672MV42-F1
#
_cell.length_a   1.000
_cell.length_b   1.000
_cell.length_c   1.000
_cell.angle_alpha   90.00
_cell.angle_beta   90.00
_cell.angle_gamma   90.00
#
_symmetry.space_group_name_H-M   'P 1'
#
loop_
_entity.id
_entity.type
_entity.pdbx_description
1 polymer ?
#
loop_
_entity_poly.entity_id
_entity_poly.type
_entity_poly.pdbx_seq_one_letter_code
_entity_poly.pdbx_strand_id
1 'polypeptide(L)'
;MFPRAFVFSHKDGQSEHIFQHILPHTVSQQRRIKAHLNETIFIGPAMTVPRLIPTHQWTPVEQPDVSFSPNRVKGSNRKRRRDHHSQNDLKRQRFVSPGPHKQPARNGNFTSQPAAGPVTSRETCSSNSSIPTCSSATSKPGGCVPSLREGSHQSAFPSSSVNDKLSQQILDLFHACEQQNDDLEKKEHCRAALQRDIQTIFPCAQVFLAGSSLNGFGTRSSDADLCLVIEEGKVNHRTDAVYVLSLVRKLFYTLSYIERPQLIRAKVPILKFRVGGVEFDLNFNNTVGIRNTFLLRTYAYVEKRVRPIILVIKKWASHHCIKDASRGTLSSYSLVLMVLHYLQKITKCCNHFLQESFNPKMDVHLVPSGPSNIPAFVSKNQSSLGDLLLGFLKYYATVFKWDKLVISVREAKTLPKTYCREWREKFICVEEPFDRTNTARAVHETVKFEAIKAEFTESYQVLQLRKDLNFILPLKNTRPKR
;
A
#
# COMPACT_ATOMS: atom_id res chain seq x y z
N MET A 1 65.40 -36.42 -7.68
CA MET A 1 66.34 -35.66 -8.52
C MET A 1 66.20 -34.19 -8.11
N PHE A 2 67.26 -33.52 -7.66
CA PHE A 2 67.28 -32.07 -7.35
C PHE A 2 67.55 -31.27 -8.64
N PRO A 3 67.17 -29.97 -8.75
CA PRO A 3 67.80 -28.82 -8.04
C PRO A 3 66.96 -28.30 -6.84
N ARG A 4 67.43 -27.56 -5.81
CA ARG A 4 68.41 -26.45 -5.67
C ARG A 4 67.98 -25.13 -6.37
N ALA A 5 68.13 -23.93 -5.81
CA ALA A 5 68.28 -23.47 -4.41
C ALA A 5 68.20 -21.93 -4.42
N PHE A 6 67.81 -21.29 -3.30
CA PHE A 6 68.33 -19.97 -2.86
C PHE A 6 68.12 -19.81 -1.35
N VAL A 7 68.90 -18.93 -0.69
CA VAL A 7 69.29 -19.11 0.71
C VAL A 7 69.52 -17.79 1.44
N PHE A 8 68.88 -17.62 2.61
CA PHE A 8 69.18 -16.68 3.71
C PHE A 8 68.97 -15.16 3.39
N SER A 9 68.87 -14.24 4.36
CA SER A 9 69.32 -14.24 5.77
C SER A 9 68.28 -13.77 6.81
N HIS A 10 68.52 -14.19 8.06
CA HIS A 10 67.92 -13.67 9.30
C HIS A 10 68.29 -12.19 9.57
N LYS A 11 67.45 -11.49 10.35
CA LYS A 11 67.76 -11.14 11.76
C LYS A 11 66.54 -10.68 12.59
N ASP A 12 66.48 -11.24 13.81
CA ASP A 12 66.11 -10.67 15.12
C ASP A 12 64.82 -9.81 15.27
N GLY A 13 63.87 -10.11 16.16
CA GLY A 13 63.74 -11.28 17.06
C GLY A 13 62.55 -11.20 18.05
N GLN A 14 62.18 -12.36 18.63
CA GLN A 14 61.42 -12.60 19.90
C GLN A 14 60.07 -11.84 20.12
N SER A 15 58.91 -12.51 20.03
CA SER A 15 58.18 -13.23 21.12
C SER A 15 57.14 -12.32 21.84
N GLU A 16 55.95 -12.75 22.28
CA GLU A 16 55.36 -14.10 22.40
C GLU A 16 53.82 -14.00 22.54
N HIS A 17 53.06 -15.06 22.18
CA HIS A 17 51.68 -15.35 22.67
C HIS A 17 50.54 -14.28 22.42
N ILE A 18 49.23 -14.54 22.54
CA ILE A 18 48.37 -15.71 22.25
C ILE A 18 46.95 -15.19 21.87
N PHE A 19 46.18 -15.92 21.05
CA PHE A 19 44.72 -15.77 20.80
C PHE A 19 44.10 -14.34 20.81
N GLN A 20 44.00 -13.69 19.64
CA GLN A 20 42.97 -12.64 19.45
C GLN A 20 41.63 -13.26 19.05
N HIS A 21 40.66 -13.23 19.96
CA HIS A 21 39.29 -13.66 19.69
C HIS A 21 38.55 -12.69 18.78
N ILE A 22 37.84 -13.23 17.78
CA ILE A 22 36.91 -12.48 16.92
C ILE A 22 35.73 -11.99 17.76
N LEU A 23 35.67 -10.67 18.02
CA LEU A 23 34.52 -10.03 18.68
C LEU A 23 33.47 -9.62 17.61
N PRO A 24 32.19 -10.05 17.72
CA PRO A 24 31.20 -9.76 16.69
C PRO A 24 30.66 -8.33 16.75
N HIS A 25 30.46 -7.71 15.57
CA HIS A 25 29.93 -6.34 15.40
C HIS A 25 28.57 -6.08 16.09
N THR A 26 27.81 -7.12 16.44
CA THR A 26 26.48 -7.05 17.08
C THR A 26 26.48 -6.27 18.41
N VAL A 27 27.60 -6.25 19.15
CA VAL A 27 27.69 -5.52 20.43
C VAL A 27 27.67 -4.01 20.21
N SER A 28 28.22 -3.51 19.10
CA SER A 28 28.39 -2.07 18.84
C SER A 28 27.06 -1.35 18.63
N GLN A 29 26.18 -1.88 17.76
CA GLN A 29 24.87 -1.27 17.51
C GLN A 29 23.91 -1.41 18.70
N GLN A 30 23.94 -2.54 19.43
CA GLN A 30 23.19 -2.64 20.70
C GLN A 30 23.68 -1.63 21.75
N ARG A 31 24.99 -1.34 21.81
CA ARG A 31 25.51 -0.30 22.70
C ARG A 31 25.07 1.11 22.28
N ARG A 32 25.04 1.43 20.98
CA ARG A 32 24.51 2.74 20.51
C ARG A 32 23.04 2.96 20.86
N ILE A 33 22.18 1.98 20.56
CA ILE A 33 20.74 2.07 20.89
C ILE A 33 20.50 2.11 22.41
N LYS A 34 21.38 1.49 23.23
CA LYS A 34 21.31 1.60 24.69
C LYS A 34 21.90 2.91 25.24
N ALA A 35 22.91 3.51 24.60
CA ALA A 35 23.48 4.78 25.03
C ALA A 35 22.44 5.90 24.94
N HIS A 36 21.72 6.00 23.81
CA HIS A 36 20.58 6.91 23.64
C HIS A 36 19.38 6.65 24.58
N LEU A 37 19.37 5.55 25.34
CA LEU A 37 18.36 5.28 26.38
C LEU A 37 18.86 5.55 27.81
N ASN A 38 20.16 5.80 27.99
CA ASN A 38 20.78 6.09 29.29
C ASN A 38 21.20 7.57 29.45
N GLU A 39 21.50 8.26 28.34
CA GLU A 39 21.94 9.67 28.35
C GLU A 39 20.74 10.63 28.30
N THR A 40 19.99 10.72 29.40
CA THR A 40 18.89 11.69 29.56
C THR A 40 19.02 12.49 30.87
N ILE A 41 20.23 12.99 31.14
CA ILE A 41 20.49 13.99 32.18
C ILE A 41 21.23 15.16 31.49
N PHE A 42 20.50 16.24 31.20
CA PHE A 42 21.02 17.40 30.46
C PHE A 42 21.66 18.43 31.40
N ILE A 43 22.99 18.58 31.33
CA ILE A 43 23.68 19.84 31.65
C ILE A 43 24.76 20.06 30.58
N GLY A 44 24.52 20.97 29.63
CA GLY A 44 25.42 21.32 28.53
C GLY A 44 24.84 22.47 27.70
N PRO A 45 25.66 23.35 27.11
CA PRO A 45 25.19 24.61 26.52
C PRO A 45 24.39 24.42 25.23
N ALA A 46 23.48 25.36 24.97
CA ALA A 46 22.50 25.27 23.88
C ALA A 46 23.13 25.28 22.48
N MET A 47 22.91 24.22 21.71
CA MET A 47 23.09 24.25 20.25
C MET A 47 21.81 24.73 19.58
N THR A 48 21.96 25.56 18.53
CA THR A 48 20.85 26.28 17.90
C THR A 48 19.90 25.34 17.14
N VAL A 49 18.73 25.07 17.71
CA VAL A 49 17.71 24.16 17.14
C VAL A 49 16.99 24.81 15.94
N PRO A 50 17.01 24.23 14.73
CA PRO A 50 16.14 24.65 13.63
C PRO A 50 14.67 24.40 13.99
N ARG A 51 13.80 25.37 13.67
CA ARG A 51 12.42 25.43 14.19
C ARG A 51 11.52 24.26 13.75
N LEU A 52 10.44 24.05 14.52
CA LEU A 52 9.43 23.02 14.30
C LEU A 52 8.92 22.99 12.85
N ILE A 53 8.78 21.78 12.30
CA ILE A 53 8.16 21.52 10.99
C ILE A 53 6.65 21.27 11.20
N PRO A 54 5.74 21.79 10.35
CA PRO A 54 4.31 21.89 10.71
C PRO A 54 3.55 20.56 10.69
N THR A 55 2.52 20.47 11.54
CA THR A 55 1.42 19.51 11.39
C THR A 55 0.62 19.80 10.11
N HIS A 56 0.25 18.76 9.35
CA HIS A 56 -0.57 18.91 8.15
C HIS A 56 -1.93 19.53 8.47
N GLN A 57 -2.28 20.63 7.78
CA GLN A 57 -3.65 21.07 7.58
C GLN A 57 -4.07 20.77 6.15
N TRP A 58 -5.28 20.23 5.98
CA TRP A 58 -5.92 20.01 4.69
C TRP A 58 -7.07 21.01 4.58
N THR A 59 -7.06 21.86 3.56
CA THR A 59 -8.07 22.91 3.36
C THR A 59 -9.06 22.49 2.27
N PRO A 60 -10.31 22.14 2.59
CA PRO A 60 -11.37 22.10 1.60
C PRO A 60 -11.57 23.51 1.01
N VAL A 61 -11.84 23.60 -0.28
CA VAL A 61 -12.23 24.86 -0.94
C VAL A 61 -13.71 24.78 -1.27
N GLU A 62 -14.45 25.81 -0.85
CA GLU A 62 -15.89 25.93 -1.02
C GLU A 62 -16.29 26.14 -2.49
N GLN A 63 -17.52 25.78 -2.85
CA GLN A 63 -18.09 26.03 -4.17
C GLN A 63 -19.12 27.18 -4.09
N PRO A 64 -19.10 28.15 -5.03
CA PRO A 64 -20.16 29.15 -5.14
C PRO A 64 -21.40 28.59 -5.86
N ASP A 65 -22.57 29.13 -5.51
CA ASP A 65 -23.87 28.73 -6.05
C ASP A 65 -24.04 28.99 -7.55
N VAL A 66 -24.76 28.08 -8.22
CA VAL A 66 -25.57 28.42 -9.41
C VAL A 66 -26.92 27.69 -9.32
N SER A 67 -28.00 28.44 -9.17
CA SER A 67 -29.37 27.93 -9.17
C SER A 67 -29.94 27.80 -10.60
N PHE A 68 -30.74 26.77 -10.89
CA PHE A 68 -31.96 26.86 -11.72
C PHE A 68 -32.83 25.58 -11.60
N SER A 69 -34.09 25.67 -12.03
CA SER A 69 -35.16 24.66 -11.95
C SER A 69 -36.30 25.09 -12.92
N PRO A 70 -37.41 24.33 -13.17
CA PRO A 70 -37.88 23.07 -12.56
C PRO A 70 -38.40 22.01 -13.59
N ASN A 71 -39.22 21.04 -13.11
CA ASN A 71 -40.10 20.09 -13.85
C ASN A 71 -39.45 18.80 -14.42
N ARG A 72 -40.09 17.60 -14.37
CA ARG A 72 -41.35 17.17 -13.72
C ARG A 72 -41.43 15.62 -13.46
N VAL A 73 -41.94 15.24 -12.27
CA VAL A 73 -42.94 14.16 -12.02
C VAL A 73 -42.64 12.63 -12.15
N LYS A 74 -42.65 11.96 -10.96
CA LYS A 74 -43.22 10.63 -10.53
C LYS A 74 -42.74 9.27 -11.12
N GLY A 75 -42.65 8.26 -10.21
CA GLY A 75 -42.72 6.81 -10.54
C GLY A 75 -41.76 5.87 -9.77
N SER A 76 -41.81 5.68 -8.44
CA SER A 76 -42.74 4.85 -7.63
C SER A 76 -42.60 3.31 -7.70
N ASN A 77 -41.98 2.70 -6.66
CA ASN A 77 -42.21 1.32 -6.14
C ASN A 77 -41.85 0.12 -7.09
N ARG A 78 -41.70 -1.17 -6.71
CA ARG A 78 -41.52 -2.01 -5.47
C ARG A 78 -41.03 -3.41 -5.98
N LYS A 79 -40.47 -4.40 -5.27
CA LYS A 79 -39.86 -4.64 -3.94
C LYS A 79 -39.99 -6.17 -3.66
N ARG A 80 -38.89 -6.89 -3.42
CA ARG A 80 -38.84 -8.33 -2.96
C ARG A 80 -39.35 -9.36 -4.00
N ARG A 81 -39.17 -10.68 -3.88
CA ARG A 81 -38.59 -11.59 -2.84
C ARG A 81 -37.88 -12.76 -3.62
N ARG A 82 -36.80 -13.45 -3.19
CA ARG A 82 -36.67 -14.46 -2.09
C ARG A 82 -37.83 -15.47 -2.08
N ASP A 83 -37.68 -16.75 -1.74
CA ASP A 83 -36.59 -17.56 -1.15
C ASP A 83 -36.36 -18.81 -2.08
N HIS A 84 -35.63 -19.92 -1.83
CA HIS A 84 -34.84 -20.51 -0.73
C HIS A 84 -33.75 -21.46 -1.39
N HIS A 85 -33.03 -22.46 -0.84
CA HIS A 85 -32.86 -23.11 0.48
C HIS A 85 -31.45 -23.79 0.62
N SER A 86 -31.24 -24.54 1.71
CA SER A 86 -30.43 -25.77 2.00
C SER A 86 -29.27 -26.30 1.09
N GLN A 87 -28.23 -27.01 1.60
CA GLN A 87 -27.49 -27.07 2.88
C GLN A 87 -26.32 -28.10 2.76
N ASN A 88 -25.14 -27.85 3.37
CA ASN A 88 -24.37 -28.81 4.19
C ASN A 88 -23.01 -28.24 4.66
N ASP A 89 -22.56 -28.68 5.84
CA ASP A 89 -21.47 -28.11 6.61
C ASP A 89 -20.17 -28.93 6.59
N LEU A 90 -19.01 -28.26 6.67
CA LEU A 90 -17.83 -28.79 7.38
C LEU A 90 -17.10 -27.68 8.14
N LYS A 91 -16.69 -27.98 9.38
CA LYS A 91 -16.17 -27.01 10.36
C LYS A 91 -14.66 -26.80 10.25
N ARG A 92 -14.20 -25.55 10.39
CA ARG A 92 -12.92 -25.24 11.07
C ARG A 92 -13.03 -23.92 11.83
N GLN A 93 -12.32 -23.84 12.96
CA GLN A 93 -12.54 -22.80 13.97
C GLN A 93 -12.07 -21.41 13.53
N ARG A 94 -12.82 -20.39 13.98
CA ARG A 94 -12.54 -18.96 13.79
C ARG A 94 -12.97 -18.23 15.06
N PHE A 95 -12.04 -17.58 15.75
CA PHE A 95 -12.40 -16.76 16.91
C PHE A 95 -12.99 -15.42 16.45
N VAL A 96 -14.18 -15.11 16.95
CA VAL A 96 -14.95 -13.90 16.68
C VAL A 96 -15.23 -13.23 18.02
N SER A 97 -15.09 -11.90 18.10
CA SER A 97 -15.45 -11.13 19.29
C SER A 97 -16.92 -10.66 19.19
N PRO A 98 -17.64 -10.54 20.32
CA PRO A 98 -19.10 -10.46 20.31
C PRO A 98 -19.62 -9.13 19.75
N GLY A 99 -20.76 -9.20 19.06
CA GLY A 99 -21.62 -8.05 18.83
C GLY A 99 -22.52 -7.75 20.04
N PRO A 100 -23.06 -6.53 20.17
CA PRO A 100 -23.83 -6.13 21.35
C PRO A 100 -25.20 -6.82 21.42
N HIS A 101 -25.57 -7.30 22.61
CA HIS A 101 -26.91 -7.77 22.91
C HIS A 101 -27.93 -6.61 22.93
N LYS A 102 -29.18 -6.90 22.56
CA LYS A 102 -30.36 -6.06 22.83
C LYS A 102 -31.45 -6.87 23.51
N GLN A 103 -32.02 -6.31 24.57
CA GLN A 103 -33.35 -6.58 25.11
C GLN A 103 -33.88 -5.26 25.73
N PRO A 104 -35.18 -5.14 26.04
CA PRO A 104 -36.28 -5.17 25.09
C PRO A 104 -37.03 -3.81 25.07
N ALA A 105 -38.11 -3.71 24.29
CA ALA A 105 -38.84 -2.45 24.09
C ALA A 105 -39.83 -2.10 25.23
N ARG A 106 -40.17 -0.81 25.36
CA ARG A 106 -41.38 -0.33 26.04
C ARG A 106 -42.02 0.79 25.20
N ASN A 107 -43.35 0.82 25.14
CA ASN A 107 -44.10 1.74 24.28
C ASN A 107 -44.22 3.16 24.85
N GLY A 108 -44.44 4.13 23.97
CA GLY A 108 -44.79 5.51 24.32
C GLY A 108 -44.95 6.41 23.10
N ASN A 109 -46.18 6.51 22.58
CA ASN A 109 -46.55 7.64 21.71
C ASN A 109 -46.77 8.88 22.58
N PHE A 110 -46.45 10.08 22.08
CA PHE A 110 -47.36 11.24 22.14
C PHE A 110 -46.89 12.34 21.18
N THR A 111 -47.84 13.16 20.72
CA THR A 111 -47.66 14.26 19.77
C THR A 111 -48.08 15.59 20.40
N SER A 112 -47.26 16.64 20.28
CA SER A 112 -47.74 18.02 20.16
C SER A 112 -46.63 19.01 19.83
N GLN A 113 -46.88 19.84 18.81
CA GLN A 113 -46.49 21.26 18.75
C GLN A 113 -47.76 22.07 19.05
N PRO A 114 -47.72 23.34 19.51
CA PRO A 114 -47.55 24.45 18.55
C PRO A 114 -46.98 25.80 19.09
N ALA A 115 -46.67 26.71 18.15
CA ALA A 115 -46.84 28.19 18.24
C ALA A 115 -46.09 29.01 19.34
N ALA A 116 -46.01 30.35 19.29
CA ALA A 116 -45.82 31.32 18.20
C ALA A 116 -45.56 32.73 18.82
N GLY A 117 -44.92 33.66 18.12
CA GLY A 117 -44.83 35.08 18.56
C GLY A 117 -43.60 35.86 18.03
N PRO A 118 -43.75 37.12 17.55
CA PRO A 118 -42.66 37.95 17.03
C PRO A 118 -42.33 39.16 17.95
N VAL A 119 -41.27 39.94 17.62
CA VAL A 119 -41.27 41.43 17.76
C VAL A 119 -40.12 42.10 16.95
N THR A 120 -40.35 43.36 16.61
CA THR A 120 -39.75 44.29 15.63
C THR A 120 -38.23 44.52 15.56
N SER A 121 -37.73 44.52 14.32
CA SER A 121 -36.84 45.51 13.65
C SER A 121 -36.24 46.74 14.36
N ARG A 122 -34.99 47.10 13.99
CA ARG A 122 -34.57 48.51 13.73
C ARG A 122 -33.37 48.62 12.77
N GLU A 123 -33.25 49.73 12.05
CA GLU A 123 -32.17 50.01 11.08
C GLU A 123 -31.00 50.82 11.71
N THR A 124 -29.82 50.81 11.08
CA THR A 124 -29.11 52.03 10.56
C THR A 124 -27.77 51.67 9.87
N CYS A 125 -27.10 52.66 9.26
CA CYS A 125 -26.13 52.47 8.17
C CYS A 125 -24.72 53.07 8.44
N SER A 126 -23.74 52.68 7.60
CA SER A 126 -22.47 53.40 7.33
C SER A 126 -21.44 53.44 8.49
N SER A 127 -20.12 53.46 8.27
CA SER A 127 -19.36 54.20 7.24
C SER A 127 -17.91 53.65 7.04
N ASN A 128 -17.16 54.26 6.12
CA ASN A 128 -15.78 53.86 5.72
C ASN A 128 -14.68 54.38 6.67
N SER A 129 -13.57 53.64 6.77
CA SER A 129 -12.19 54.20 6.74
C SER A 129 -11.16 53.10 6.44
N SER A 130 -9.90 53.46 6.12
CA SER A 130 -8.91 52.56 5.50
C SER A 130 -7.46 52.89 5.92
N ILE A 131 -6.47 52.65 5.04
CA ILE A 131 -5.01 52.90 5.18
C ILE A 131 -4.24 51.98 6.20
N PRO A 132 -2.89 51.82 6.13
CA PRO A 132 -2.33 50.51 5.75
C PRO A 132 -1.16 50.00 6.62
N THR A 133 -0.59 48.85 6.27
CA THR A 133 0.83 48.53 6.60
C THR A 133 1.44 47.56 5.57
N CYS A 134 2.78 47.52 5.50
CA CYS A 134 3.52 46.96 4.37
C CYS A 134 4.22 45.62 4.68
N SER A 135 4.49 44.85 3.63
CA SER A 135 5.62 43.91 3.48
C SER A 135 5.88 42.84 4.56
N SER A 136 5.61 41.58 4.20
CA SER A 136 6.65 40.54 4.28
C SER A 136 6.34 39.39 3.31
N ALA A 137 7.34 38.97 2.53
CA ALA A 137 7.19 37.89 1.56
C ALA A 137 7.40 36.54 2.24
N THR A 138 6.32 35.88 2.67
CA THR A 138 6.38 34.55 3.29
C THR A 138 6.47 33.46 2.23
N SER A 139 7.60 32.74 2.22
CA SER A 139 7.82 31.59 1.35
C SER A 139 6.91 30.42 1.75
N LYS A 140 6.31 29.74 0.76
CA LYS A 140 5.39 28.63 0.99
C LYS A 140 6.16 27.39 1.49
N PRO A 141 5.82 26.81 2.66
CA PRO A 141 6.44 25.56 3.13
C PRO A 141 6.07 24.37 2.23
N GLY A 142 7.07 23.66 1.70
CA GLY A 142 6.86 22.42 0.97
C GLY A 142 6.73 21.22 1.92
N GLY A 143 5.59 20.53 1.90
CA GLY A 143 5.35 19.38 2.78
C GLY A 143 4.19 18.45 2.39
N CYS A 144 3.58 18.67 1.22
CA CYS A 144 2.58 17.73 0.67
C CYS A 144 3.27 16.59 -0.08
N VAL A 145 2.67 15.40 -0.09
CA VAL A 145 2.83 14.49 -1.23
C VAL A 145 2.43 15.27 -2.48
N PRO A 146 3.26 15.35 -3.54
CA PRO A 146 2.88 16.07 -4.75
C PRO A 146 1.58 15.49 -5.31
N SER A 147 0.60 16.35 -5.57
CA SER A 147 -0.60 15.88 -6.28
C SER A 147 -0.18 15.50 -7.70
N LEU A 148 -0.31 14.21 -8.02
CA LEU A 148 -0.04 13.60 -9.33
C LEU A 148 -1.13 13.99 -10.34
N ARG A 149 -1.42 15.29 -10.47
CA ARG A 149 -2.61 15.85 -11.13
C ARG A 149 -3.89 15.05 -10.79
N GLU A 150 -4.15 14.88 -9.50
CA GLU A 150 -5.41 14.24 -9.06
C GLU A 150 -6.62 15.14 -9.38
N GLY A 151 -6.41 16.46 -9.47
CA GLY A 151 -7.31 17.38 -10.19
C GLY A 151 -7.01 17.42 -11.70
N SER A 152 -8.05 17.65 -12.51
CA SER A 152 -8.08 17.74 -13.99
C SER A 152 -8.05 16.43 -14.82
N HIS A 153 -7.96 15.25 -14.20
CA HIS A 153 -8.10 13.97 -14.90
C HIS A 153 -9.43 13.21 -14.66
N GLN A 154 -10.49 13.91 -14.22
CA GLN A 154 -11.89 13.49 -14.41
C GLN A 154 -12.37 13.63 -15.87
N SER A 155 -11.47 13.44 -16.85
CA SER A 155 -11.93 13.05 -18.19
C SER A 155 -12.53 11.66 -18.06
N ALA A 156 -13.78 11.49 -18.48
CA ALA A 156 -14.46 10.20 -18.42
C ALA A 156 -13.59 9.09 -19.06
N PHE A 157 -13.82 7.85 -18.64
CA PHE A 157 -13.31 6.72 -19.41
C PHE A 157 -13.82 6.88 -20.86
N PRO A 158 -12.95 6.91 -21.88
CA PRO A 158 -13.39 7.06 -23.26
C PRO A 158 -14.33 5.91 -23.56
N SER A 159 -15.44 6.14 -24.26
CA SER A 159 -16.49 5.13 -24.43
C SER A 159 -15.93 3.80 -24.93
N SER A 160 -14.98 3.84 -25.88
CA SER A 160 -14.21 2.69 -26.36
C SER A 160 -13.61 1.78 -25.28
N SER A 161 -13.24 2.32 -24.11
CA SER A 161 -12.69 1.58 -22.98
C SER A 161 -13.74 0.84 -22.14
N VAL A 162 -15.03 1.17 -22.28
CA VAL A 162 -16.15 0.66 -21.45
C VAL A 162 -17.39 0.24 -22.26
N ASN A 163 -17.31 0.21 -23.59
CA ASN A 163 -18.42 -0.12 -24.51
C ASN A 163 -19.00 -1.54 -24.35
N ASP A 164 -18.44 -2.41 -23.50
CA ASP A 164 -18.87 -3.79 -23.31
C ASP A 164 -19.27 -4.11 -21.85
N LYS A 165 -20.15 -5.12 -21.70
CA LYS A 165 -20.71 -5.56 -20.41
C LYS A 165 -19.65 -5.91 -19.38
N LEU A 166 -18.56 -6.57 -19.79
CA LEU A 166 -17.49 -7.00 -18.90
C LEU A 166 -16.69 -5.78 -18.41
N SER A 167 -16.38 -4.83 -19.30
CA SER A 167 -15.75 -3.57 -18.94
C SER A 167 -16.58 -2.76 -17.95
N GLN A 168 -17.89 -2.64 -18.17
CA GLN A 168 -18.77 -1.95 -17.22
C GLN A 168 -18.80 -2.67 -15.87
N GLN A 169 -18.86 -4.01 -15.83
CA GLN A 169 -18.80 -4.79 -14.59
C GLN A 169 -17.48 -4.61 -13.82
N ILE A 170 -16.35 -4.46 -14.52
CA ILE A 170 -15.04 -4.14 -13.93
C ILE A 170 -15.06 -2.73 -13.31
N LEU A 171 -15.59 -1.73 -14.05
CA LEU A 171 -15.63 -0.33 -13.60
C LEU A 171 -16.59 -0.12 -12.41
N ASP A 172 -17.77 -0.72 -12.47
CA ASP A 172 -18.73 -0.85 -11.36
C ASP A 172 -18.07 -1.40 -10.08
N LEU A 173 -17.32 -2.51 -10.23
CA LEU A 173 -16.66 -3.17 -9.11
C LEU A 173 -15.54 -2.30 -8.55
N PHE A 174 -14.81 -1.61 -9.43
CA PHE A 174 -13.76 -0.67 -9.07
C PHE A 174 -14.30 0.49 -8.22
N HIS A 175 -15.28 1.25 -8.69
CA HIS A 175 -15.87 2.36 -7.93
C HIS A 175 -16.56 1.90 -6.64
N ALA A 176 -17.14 0.69 -6.62
CA ALA A 176 -17.71 0.12 -5.41
C ALA A 176 -16.66 -0.32 -4.37
N CYS A 177 -15.38 -0.44 -4.74
CA CYS A 177 -14.33 -1.02 -3.90
C CYS A 177 -13.12 -0.12 -3.64
N GLU A 178 -12.85 0.90 -4.46
CA GLU A 178 -11.66 1.75 -4.31
C GLU A 178 -11.66 2.51 -2.97
N GLN A 179 -10.47 2.67 -2.38
CA GLN A 179 -10.30 3.39 -1.11
C GLN A 179 -10.75 4.85 -1.26
N GLN A 180 -11.63 5.31 -0.36
CA GLN A 180 -12.13 6.69 -0.35
C GLN A 180 -11.24 7.59 0.52
N ASN A 181 -11.43 8.90 0.45
CA ASN A 181 -10.69 9.88 1.27
C ASN A 181 -10.84 9.57 2.76
N ASP A 182 -12.06 9.35 3.26
CA ASP A 182 -12.32 8.99 4.66
C ASP A 182 -11.57 7.73 5.11
N ASP A 183 -11.32 6.79 4.20
CA ASP A 183 -10.62 5.53 4.49
C ASP A 183 -9.10 5.76 4.60
N LEU A 184 -8.57 6.74 3.87
CA LEU A 184 -7.17 7.15 3.93
C LEU A 184 -6.91 8.10 5.11
N GLU A 185 -7.79 9.08 5.34
CA GLU A 185 -7.68 10.03 6.45
C GLU A 185 -7.63 9.32 7.80
N LYS A 186 -8.47 8.29 8.02
CA LYS A 186 -8.44 7.49 9.26
C LYS A 186 -7.10 6.77 9.46
N LYS A 187 -6.46 6.33 8.38
CA LYS A 187 -5.12 5.71 8.42
C LYS A 187 -4.04 6.75 8.70
N GLU A 188 -4.13 7.94 8.12
CA GLU A 188 -3.17 9.03 8.32
C GLU A 188 -3.25 9.63 9.73
N HIS A 189 -4.45 9.85 10.27
CA HIS A 189 -4.64 10.24 11.67
C HIS A 189 -4.03 9.21 12.63
N CYS A 190 -4.20 7.92 12.35
CA CYS A 190 -3.56 6.85 13.13
C CYS A 190 -2.03 6.85 12.99
N ARG A 191 -1.49 6.97 11.76
CA ARG A 191 -0.05 7.11 11.51
C ARG A 191 0.56 8.28 12.27
N ALA A 192 -0.09 9.44 12.25
CA ALA A 192 0.35 10.65 12.95
C ALA A 192 0.30 10.52 14.49
N ALA A 193 -0.71 9.82 15.03
CA ALA A 193 -0.76 9.49 16.47
C ALA A 193 0.36 8.53 16.87
N LEU A 194 0.49 7.40 16.16
CA LEU A 194 1.53 6.40 16.39
C LEU A 194 2.94 6.98 16.27
N GLN A 195 3.16 7.95 15.37
CA GLN A 195 4.47 8.62 15.27
C GLN A 195 4.79 9.40 16.56
N ARG A 196 3.87 10.21 17.07
CA ARG A 196 4.07 10.96 18.32
C ARG A 196 4.31 10.02 19.50
N ASP A 197 3.54 8.94 19.58
CA ASP A 197 3.66 7.98 20.69
C ASP A 197 4.99 7.20 20.59
N ILE A 198 5.42 6.76 19.40
CA ILE A 198 6.72 6.08 19.22
C ILE A 198 7.90 7.05 19.45
N GLN A 199 7.73 8.34 19.16
CA GLN A 199 8.75 9.36 19.44
C GLN A 199 9.04 9.54 20.94
N THR A 200 8.17 9.09 21.86
CA THR A 200 8.48 9.10 23.30
C THR A 200 9.56 8.08 23.71
N ILE A 201 9.81 7.04 22.89
CA ILE A 201 10.86 6.03 23.11
C ILE A 201 11.99 6.09 22.08
N PHE A 202 11.76 6.75 20.94
CA PHE A 202 12.74 6.95 19.88
C PHE A 202 12.57 8.35 19.25
N PRO A 203 13.18 9.43 19.80
CA PRO A 203 12.89 10.81 19.38
C PRO A 203 13.06 11.10 17.87
N CYS A 204 14.02 10.46 17.22
CA CYS A 204 14.27 10.59 15.78
C CYS A 204 13.31 9.76 14.88
N ALA A 205 12.36 9.04 15.47
CA ALA A 205 11.47 8.15 14.72
C ALA A 205 10.56 8.88 13.73
N GLN A 206 10.38 8.28 12.56
CA GLN A 206 9.36 8.64 11.57
C GLN A 206 8.55 7.40 11.20
N VAL A 207 7.23 7.55 11.03
CA VAL A 207 6.34 6.44 10.67
C VAL A 207 5.72 6.74 9.31
N PHE A 208 6.14 5.99 8.28
CA PHE A 208 5.60 6.12 6.93
C PHE A 208 4.39 5.23 6.74
N LEU A 209 3.30 5.78 6.23
CA LEU A 209 2.23 4.99 5.62
C LEU A 209 2.71 4.49 4.26
N ALA A 210 2.42 3.23 3.94
CA ALA A 210 2.99 2.54 2.80
C ALA A 210 1.95 1.64 2.10
N GLY A 211 2.44 0.84 1.16
CA GLY A 211 1.74 -0.28 0.56
C GLY A 211 0.40 0.13 -0.07
N SER A 212 -0.66 -0.61 0.23
CA SER A 212 -1.93 -0.42 -0.50
C SER A 212 -2.65 0.88 -0.15
N SER A 213 -2.26 1.56 0.93
CA SER A 213 -2.91 2.80 1.37
C SER A 213 -2.54 4.02 0.51
N LEU A 214 -1.30 4.09 0.00
CA LEU A 214 -0.82 5.21 -0.82
C LEU A 214 -0.52 4.86 -2.28
N ASN A 215 -0.31 3.58 -2.62
CA ASN A 215 0.11 3.15 -3.97
C ASN A 215 -0.98 3.22 -5.06
N GLY A 216 -2.13 3.83 -4.79
CA GLY A 216 -3.25 3.95 -5.74
C GLY A 216 -4.07 2.68 -5.96
N PHE A 217 -3.65 1.52 -5.42
CA PHE A 217 -4.32 0.23 -5.54
C PHE A 217 -5.05 -0.22 -4.26
N GLY A 218 -5.33 0.72 -3.36
CA GLY A 218 -6.09 0.51 -2.13
C GLY A 218 -7.56 0.21 -2.36
N THR A 219 -8.18 -0.42 -1.37
CA THR A 219 -9.63 -0.70 -1.34
C THR A 219 -10.23 -0.27 0.00
N ARG A 220 -11.55 -0.11 0.08
CA ARG A 220 -12.26 0.19 1.34
C ARG A 220 -12.03 -0.86 2.46
N SER A 221 -11.56 -2.05 2.09
CA SER A 221 -11.17 -3.13 3.00
C SER A 221 -9.67 -3.45 2.90
N SER A 222 -8.83 -2.46 2.59
CA SER A 222 -7.37 -2.57 2.64
C SER A 222 -6.85 -2.26 4.04
N ASP A 223 -6.01 -3.14 4.55
CA ASP A 223 -5.15 -2.91 5.71
C ASP A 223 -4.20 -1.71 5.46
N ALA A 224 -3.51 -1.28 6.52
CA ALA A 224 -2.56 -0.17 6.50
C ALA A 224 -1.12 -0.65 6.77
N ASP A 225 -0.34 -0.81 5.70
CA ASP A 225 1.09 -1.07 5.79
C ASP A 225 1.82 0.16 6.40
N LEU A 226 2.62 -0.03 7.46
CA LEU A 226 3.43 1.03 8.08
C LEU A 226 4.92 0.65 8.10
N CYS A 227 5.81 1.63 7.91
CA CYS A 227 7.26 1.47 8.08
C CYS A 227 7.80 2.49 9.10
N LEU A 228 8.32 1.99 10.23
CA LEU A 228 9.08 2.79 11.19
C LEU A 228 10.52 2.94 10.70
N VAL A 229 11.00 4.19 10.67
CA VAL A 229 12.40 4.55 10.41
C VAL A 229 12.94 5.34 11.60
N ILE A 230 14.19 5.09 12.02
CA ILE A 230 14.84 5.80 13.14
C ILE A 230 16.21 6.36 12.71
N GLU A 231 17.00 5.57 12.00
CA GLU A 231 18.22 6.00 11.28
C GLU A 231 18.23 5.31 9.90
N GLU A 232 18.70 6.00 8.85
CA GLU A 232 19.00 5.33 7.57
C GLU A 232 20.31 4.52 7.70
N GLY A 233 20.18 3.20 7.79
CA GLY A 233 21.34 2.30 7.93
C GLY A 233 21.00 0.83 7.67
N LYS A 234 22.04 0.00 7.52
CA LYS A 234 21.88 -1.45 7.39
C LYS A 234 21.41 -2.05 8.71
N VAL A 235 20.16 -2.50 8.74
CA VAL A 235 19.50 -3.13 9.88
C VAL A 235 19.53 -4.65 9.75
N ASN A 236 19.91 -5.37 10.81
CA ASN A 236 19.73 -6.82 10.86
C ASN A 236 18.27 -7.12 11.23
N HIS A 237 17.43 -7.37 10.22
CA HIS A 237 16.00 -7.65 10.43
C HIS A 237 15.72 -8.89 11.30
N ARG A 238 16.70 -9.76 11.59
CA ARG A 238 16.52 -10.90 12.52
C ARG A 238 16.69 -10.52 13.99
N THR A 239 17.55 -9.56 14.31
CA THR A 239 17.82 -9.13 15.69
C THR A 239 17.19 -7.77 15.99
N ASP A 240 17.54 -6.76 15.21
CA ASP A 240 17.32 -5.37 15.59
C ASP A 240 15.87 -4.97 15.33
N ALA A 241 15.30 -5.38 14.19
CA ALA A 241 13.87 -5.19 13.92
C ALA A 241 12.98 -5.96 14.91
N VAL A 242 13.37 -7.18 15.32
CA VAL A 242 12.64 -7.94 16.33
C VAL A 242 12.73 -7.26 17.70
N TYR A 243 13.87 -6.68 18.04
CA TYR A 243 14.08 -5.92 19.29
C TYR A 243 13.28 -4.61 19.30
N VAL A 244 13.43 -3.75 18.28
CA VAL A 244 12.72 -2.47 18.16
C VAL A 244 11.20 -2.68 18.14
N LEU A 245 10.68 -3.61 17.33
CA LEU A 245 9.26 -3.93 17.31
C LEU A 245 8.77 -4.57 18.62
N SER A 246 9.65 -5.20 19.41
CA SER A 246 9.30 -5.66 20.77
C SER A 246 9.21 -4.51 21.78
N LEU A 247 9.99 -3.43 21.62
CA LEU A 247 9.86 -2.21 22.42
C LEU A 247 8.60 -1.42 22.03
N VAL A 248 8.36 -1.23 20.73
CA VAL A 248 7.12 -0.61 20.22
C VAL A 248 5.89 -1.41 20.66
N ARG A 249 5.95 -2.75 20.66
CA ARG A 249 4.87 -3.60 21.18
C ARG A 249 4.62 -3.40 22.68
N LYS A 250 5.64 -3.11 23.50
CA LYS A 250 5.44 -2.79 24.93
C LYS A 250 4.68 -1.47 25.09
N LEU A 251 5.08 -0.44 24.35
CA LEU A 251 4.35 0.84 24.27
C LEU A 251 2.90 0.63 23.80
N PHE A 252 2.67 -0.21 22.78
CA PHE A 252 1.31 -0.47 22.29
C PHE A 252 0.39 -1.16 23.30
N TYR A 253 0.91 -1.80 24.36
CA TYR A 253 0.09 -2.29 25.47
C TYR A 253 -0.34 -1.20 26.47
N THR A 254 0.28 -0.02 26.45
CA THR A 254 -0.13 1.13 27.29
C THR A 254 -1.06 2.11 26.56
N LEU A 255 -1.33 1.89 25.27
CA LEU A 255 -2.14 2.76 24.42
C LEU A 255 -3.55 2.17 24.24
N SER A 256 -4.53 2.72 24.96
CA SER A 256 -5.92 2.21 25.02
C SER A 256 -6.66 2.15 23.69
N TYR A 257 -6.19 2.87 22.67
CA TYR A 257 -6.78 2.86 21.32
C TYR A 257 -6.26 1.72 20.43
N ILE A 258 -5.28 0.94 20.88
CA ILE A 258 -4.64 -0.13 20.10
C ILE A 258 -5.18 -1.51 20.49
N GLU A 259 -5.92 -2.13 19.56
CA GLU A 259 -6.37 -3.51 19.69
C GLU A 259 -5.24 -4.50 19.29
N ARG A 260 -5.00 -5.50 20.15
CA ARG A 260 -4.34 -6.78 19.82
C ARG A 260 -2.92 -6.68 19.20
N PRO A 261 -1.95 -5.94 19.78
CA PRO A 261 -0.60 -5.85 19.23
C PRO A 261 0.16 -7.20 19.30
N GLN A 262 0.37 -7.80 18.13
CA GLN A 262 1.00 -9.11 17.94
C GLN A 262 2.25 -9.00 17.05
N LEU A 263 3.41 -9.43 17.58
CA LEU A 263 4.66 -9.48 16.81
C LEU A 263 4.76 -10.81 16.03
N ILE A 264 4.62 -10.73 14.72
CA ILE A 264 4.77 -11.84 13.76
C ILE A 264 6.23 -11.92 13.31
N ARG A 265 6.87 -13.09 13.50
CA ARG A 265 8.25 -13.35 13.09
C ARG A 265 8.27 -14.01 11.70
N ALA A 266 8.66 -13.25 10.69
CA ALA A 266 8.84 -13.68 9.29
C ALA A 266 10.15 -13.11 8.71
N LYS A 267 10.43 -13.29 7.40
CA LYS A 267 11.64 -12.72 6.74
C LYS A 267 11.78 -11.20 7.01
N VAL A 268 10.67 -10.50 6.99
CA VAL A 268 10.52 -9.15 7.55
C VAL A 268 9.58 -9.30 8.74
N PRO A 269 10.01 -9.01 9.99
CA PRO A 269 9.11 -9.02 11.14
C PRO A 269 8.06 -7.91 11.05
N ILE A 270 6.84 -8.21 11.50
CA ILE A 270 5.69 -7.28 11.46
C ILE A 270 5.03 -7.27 12.83
N LEU A 271 4.85 -6.08 13.41
CA LEU A 271 3.94 -5.85 14.52
C LEU A 271 2.55 -5.55 13.94
N LYS A 272 1.66 -6.54 13.97
CA LYS A 272 0.28 -6.43 13.51
C LYS A 272 -0.62 -6.00 14.68
N PHE A 273 -1.52 -5.06 14.43
CA PHE A 273 -2.46 -4.52 15.42
C PHE A 273 -3.68 -3.93 14.70
N ARG A 274 -4.61 -3.34 15.45
CA ARG A 274 -5.85 -2.79 14.91
C ARG A 274 -6.25 -1.50 15.65
N VAL A 275 -6.75 -0.51 14.92
CA VAL A 275 -7.21 0.78 15.46
C VAL A 275 -8.45 1.21 14.68
N GLY A 276 -9.50 1.67 15.38
CA GLY A 276 -10.70 2.23 14.74
C GLY A 276 -11.41 1.28 13.76
N GLY A 277 -11.21 -0.02 13.89
CA GLY A 277 -11.73 -1.04 12.98
C GLY A 277 -10.85 -1.43 11.79
N VAL A 278 -9.71 -0.76 11.58
CA VAL A 278 -8.72 -1.02 10.51
C VAL A 278 -7.54 -1.83 11.06
N GLU A 279 -7.03 -2.80 10.29
CA GLU A 279 -5.79 -3.51 10.64
C GLU A 279 -4.55 -2.78 10.12
N PHE A 280 -3.49 -2.78 10.92
CA PHE A 280 -2.21 -2.13 10.64
C PHE A 280 -1.05 -3.12 10.79
N ASP A 281 -0.13 -3.09 9.84
CA ASP A 281 1.03 -3.98 9.78
C ASP A 281 2.32 -3.13 9.80
N LEU A 282 2.89 -2.94 11.00
CA LEU A 282 4.10 -2.13 11.21
C LEU A 282 5.38 -2.96 11.10
N ASN A 283 6.26 -2.58 10.19
CA ASN A 283 7.62 -3.12 10.08
C ASN A 283 8.66 -2.04 10.46
N PHE A 284 9.94 -2.45 10.56
CA PHE A 284 11.07 -1.56 10.89
C PHE A 284 12.13 -1.56 9.78
N ASN A 285 12.53 -0.35 9.34
CA ASN A 285 13.57 -0.04 8.35
C ASN A 285 13.46 -0.80 7.01
N ASN A 286 12.27 -1.26 6.61
CA ASN A 286 12.04 -1.84 5.28
C ASN A 286 11.79 -0.74 4.23
N THR A 287 12.78 0.14 4.00
CA THR A 287 12.62 1.32 3.14
C THR A 287 12.32 0.98 1.67
N VAL A 288 12.65 -0.23 1.22
CA VAL A 288 12.22 -0.80 -0.07
C VAL A 288 10.68 -0.81 -0.21
N GLY A 289 9.94 -1.01 0.89
CA GLY A 289 8.48 -0.90 0.90
C GLY A 289 7.98 0.51 0.60
N ILE A 290 8.66 1.54 1.09
CA ILE A 290 8.35 2.95 0.81
C ILE A 290 8.64 3.27 -0.66
N ARG A 291 9.83 2.90 -1.16
CA ARG A 291 10.24 3.05 -2.58
C ARG A 291 9.23 2.43 -3.54
N ASN A 292 8.79 1.20 -3.25
CA ASN A 292 7.72 0.53 -4.00
C ASN A 292 6.39 1.25 -3.95
N THR A 293 6.03 1.84 -2.82
CA THR A 293 4.73 2.51 -2.65
C THR A 293 4.59 3.64 -3.66
N PHE A 294 5.63 4.45 -3.85
CA PHE A 294 5.60 5.59 -4.78
C PHE A 294 5.88 5.19 -6.23
N LEU A 295 6.73 4.18 -6.49
CA LEU A 295 6.85 3.58 -7.84
C LEU A 295 5.49 3.03 -8.33
N LEU A 296 4.78 2.29 -7.48
CA LEU A 296 3.46 1.76 -7.79
C LEU A 296 2.39 2.86 -7.87
N ARG A 297 2.45 3.89 -7.00
CA ARG A 297 1.59 5.09 -7.10
C ARG A 297 1.73 5.72 -8.49
N THR A 298 2.95 5.94 -8.96
CA THR A 298 3.21 6.44 -10.32
C THR A 298 2.52 5.57 -11.38
N TYR A 299 2.74 4.24 -11.39
CA TYR A 299 2.05 3.36 -12.34
C TYR A 299 0.51 3.43 -12.24
N ALA A 300 -0.05 3.67 -11.05
CA ALA A 300 -1.49 3.75 -10.83
C ALA A 300 -2.18 4.96 -11.50
N TYR A 301 -1.50 6.12 -11.57
CA TYR A 301 -2.08 7.35 -12.13
C TYR A 301 -1.59 7.65 -13.56
N VAL A 302 -0.52 7.00 -14.02
CA VAL A 302 0.03 7.15 -15.38
C VAL A 302 -0.92 6.65 -16.48
N GLU A 303 -1.78 5.66 -16.24
CA GLU A 303 -2.79 5.22 -17.23
C GLU A 303 -4.07 4.71 -16.56
N LYS A 304 -5.23 5.29 -16.90
CA LYS A 304 -6.50 5.16 -16.16
C LYS A 304 -7.06 3.73 -16.06
N ARG A 305 -6.72 2.82 -16.98
CA ARG A 305 -7.16 1.41 -16.92
C ARG A 305 -6.37 0.59 -15.90
N VAL A 306 -5.18 1.04 -15.48
CA VAL A 306 -4.29 0.31 -14.56
C VAL A 306 -4.98 0.05 -13.20
N ARG A 307 -5.61 1.06 -12.60
CA ARG A 307 -6.29 0.93 -11.29
C ARG A 307 -7.49 -0.05 -11.32
N PRO A 308 -8.47 0.05 -12.25
CA PRO A 308 -9.54 -0.94 -12.37
C PRO A 308 -9.05 -2.38 -12.63
N ILE A 309 -8.10 -2.56 -13.57
CA ILE A 309 -7.58 -3.88 -13.93
C ILE A 309 -6.86 -4.55 -12.74
N ILE A 310 -6.01 -3.81 -12.04
CA ILE A 310 -5.36 -4.31 -10.82
C ILE A 310 -6.38 -4.64 -9.72
N LEU A 311 -7.44 -3.83 -9.56
CA LEU A 311 -8.45 -4.09 -8.53
C LEU A 311 -9.24 -5.37 -8.83
N VAL A 312 -9.76 -5.56 -10.05
CA VAL A 312 -10.54 -6.76 -10.39
C VAL A 312 -9.67 -8.03 -10.30
N ILE A 313 -8.42 -7.98 -10.76
CA ILE A 313 -7.48 -9.10 -10.66
C ILE A 313 -7.12 -9.41 -9.19
N LYS A 314 -6.92 -8.39 -8.35
CA LYS A 314 -6.73 -8.56 -6.89
C LYS A 314 -7.95 -9.14 -6.17
N LYS A 315 -9.17 -8.95 -6.70
CA LYS A 315 -10.42 -9.55 -6.17
C LYS A 315 -10.61 -10.98 -6.67
N TRP A 316 -10.48 -11.22 -7.98
CA TRP A 316 -10.47 -12.55 -8.63
C TRP A 316 -9.50 -13.51 -7.94
N ALA A 317 -8.22 -13.16 -7.87
CA ALA A 317 -7.21 -14.00 -7.24
C ALA A 317 -7.42 -14.20 -5.72
N SER A 318 -8.22 -13.32 -5.08
CA SER A 318 -8.66 -13.50 -3.69
C SER A 318 -9.80 -14.51 -3.56
N HIS A 319 -10.75 -14.49 -4.50
CA HIS A 319 -11.90 -15.39 -4.53
C HIS A 319 -11.46 -16.85 -4.67
N HIS A 320 -10.55 -17.10 -5.62
CA HIS A 320 -9.97 -18.42 -5.90
C HIS A 320 -8.81 -18.81 -4.97
N CYS A 321 -8.59 -18.09 -3.86
CA CYS A 321 -7.55 -18.36 -2.85
C CYS A 321 -6.08 -18.40 -3.34
N ILE A 322 -5.80 -18.03 -4.60
CA ILE A 322 -4.46 -17.99 -5.20
C ILE A 322 -3.63 -16.74 -4.84
N LYS A 323 -4.16 -15.86 -3.98
CA LYS A 323 -3.51 -14.61 -3.52
C LYS A 323 -3.38 -14.54 -1.99
N ASP A 324 -2.62 -15.46 -1.41
CA ASP A 324 -2.21 -15.48 0.00
C ASP A 324 -0.79 -16.09 0.15
N ALA A 325 0.21 -15.22 0.31
CA ALA A 325 1.60 -15.63 0.49
C ALA A 325 1.88 -16.34 1.83
N SER A 326 1.00 -16.25 2.83
CA SER A 326 1.11 -17.04 4.06
C SER A 326 0.67 -18.49 3.87
N ARG A 327 -0.10 -18.76 2.81
CA ARG A 327 -0.62 -20.09 2.44
C ARG A 327 0.04 -20.68 1.19
N GLY A 328 1.21 -20.17 0.80
CA GLY A 328 2.01 -20.67 -0.31
C GLY A 328 1.55 -20.24 -1.71
N THR A 329 0.68 -19.22 -1.82
CA THR A 329 0.22 -18.69 -3.12
C THR A 329 0.77 -17.26 -3.36
N LEU A 330 0.24 -16.52 -4.35
CA LEU A 330 0.83 -15.24 -4.75
C LEU A 330 0.66 -14.14 -3.68
N SER A 331 1.65 -13.28 -3.51
CA SER A 331 1.46 -12.05 -2.74
C SER A 331 0.66 -11.02 -3.57
N SER A 332 -0.12 -10.16 -2.90
CA SER A 332 -0.81 -9.03 -3.55
C SER A 332 0.12 -8.15 -4.36
N TYR A 333 1.38 -8.01 -3.92
CA TYR A 333 2.42 -7.24 -4.61
C TYR A 333 2.99 -7.96 -5.85
N SER A 334 3.25 -9.27 -5.76
CA SER A 334 3.63 -10.10 -6.93
C SER A 334 2.57 -10.05 -8.02
N LEU A 335 1.30 -10.13 -7.63
CA LEU A 335 0.17 -10.04 -8.56
C LEU A 335 0.07 -8.65 -9.23
N VAL A 336 0.34 -7.57 -8.50
CA VAL A 336 0.45 -6.21 -9.06
C VAL A 336 1.57 -6.14 -10.11
N LEU A 337 2.77 -6.65 -9.81
CA LEU A 337 3.88 -6.66 -10.77
C LEU A 337 3.57 -7.52 -12.00
N MET A 338 2.89 -8.66 -11.84
CA MET A 338 2.42 -9.49 -12.96
C MET A 338 1.47 -8.73 -13.89
N VAL A 339 0.55 -7.93 -13.33
CA VAL A 339 -0.35 -7.08 -14.13
C VAL A 339 0.41 -5.95 -14.81
N LEU A 340 1.29 -5.25 -14.10
CA LEU A 340 2.09 -4.16 -14.69
C LEU A 340 2.96 -4.63 -15.85
N HIS A 341 3.64 -5.78 -15.70
CA HIS A 341 4.41 -6.41 -16.78
C HIS A 341 3.57 -6.74 -18.02
N TYR A 342 2.35 -7.29 -17.82
CA TYR A 342 1.42 -7.53 -18.92
C TYR A 342 1.03 -6.21 -19.62
N LEU A 343 0.69 -5.19 -18.84
CA LEU A 343 0.30 -3.88 -19.37
C LEU A 343 1.46 -3.17 -20.09
N GLN A 344 2.68 -3.19 -19.56
CA GLN A 344 3.89 -2.69 -20.24
C GLN A 344 4.06 -3.36 -21.61
N LYS A 345 3.92 -4.69 -21.69
CA LYS A 345 4.06 -5.44 -22.95
C LYS A 345 3.02 -5.07 -24.02
N ILE A 346 1.76 -4.86 -23.64
CA ILE A 346 0.65 -4.63 -24.60
C ILE A 346 0.37 -3.15 -24.89
N THR A 347 0.75 -2.23 -24.00
CA THR A 347 0.57 -0.78 -24.19
C THR A 347 1.83 -0.06 -24.67
N LYS A 348 3.01 -0.68 -24.52
CA LYS A 348 4.34 -0.04 -24.59
C LYS A 348 4.51 1.13 -23.61
N CYS A 349 3.73 1.15 -22.53
CA CYS A 349 3.88 2.11 -21.44
C CYS A 349 5.19 1.90 -20.71
N CYS A 350 5.97 2.97 -20.65
CA CYS A 350 6.65 3.32 -19.42
C CYS A 350 7.80 2.37 -19.02
N ASN A 351 8.68 2.13 -19.98
CA ASN A 351 9.82 1.22 -19.85
C ASN A 351 11.10 1.86 -19.24
N HIS A 352 11.29 3.18 -19.39
CA HIS A 352 12.55 3.87 -19.02
C HIS A 352 12.35 4.93 -17.92
N PHE A 353 11.68 6.05 -18.24
CA PHE A 353 11.61 7.24 -17.38
C PHE A 353 11.15 7.01 -15.93
N LEU A 354 10.29 6.02 -15.68
CA LEU A 354 9.80 5.73 -14.33
C LEU A 354 10.87 5.11 -13.42
N GLN A 355 11.86 4.41 -13.99
CA GLN A 355 13.00 3.86 -13.26
C GLN A 355 13.97 4.96 -12.83
N GLU A 356 14.30 5.84 -13.78
CA GLU A 356 15.19 6.99 -13.59
C GLU A 356 14.67 7.95 -12.51
N SER A 357 13.34 8.10 -12.42
CA SER A 357 12.64 8.90 -11.40
C SER A 357 12.76 8.35 -9.97
N PHE A 358 13.14 7.08 -9.78
CA PHE A 358 13.26 6.44 -8.47
C PHE A 358 14.62 5.75 -8.29
N ASN A 359 15.69 6.55 -8.27
CA ASN A 359 17.04 6.09 -7.96
C ASN A 359 17.05 5.27 -6.64
N PRO A 360 17.52 4.00 -6.63
CA PRO A 360 17.57 3.17 -5.41
C PRO A 360 18.39 3.78 -4.26
N LYS A 361 19.29 4.73 -4.56
CA LYS A 361 20.12 5.46 -3.59
C LYS A 361 19.52 6.80 -3.12
N MET A 362 18.36 7.23 -3.62
CA MET A 362 17.75 8.48 -3.14
C MET A 362 17.34 8.36 -1.66
N ASP A 363 17.49 9.42 -0.89
CA ASP A 363 17.00 9.54 0.49
C ASP A 363 15.49 9.15 0.59
N VAL A 364 15.09 8.41 1.62
CA VAL A 364 13.70 7.91 1.74
C VAL A 364 12.65 9.02 1.92
N HIS A 365 13.02 10.16 2.51
CA HIS A 365 12.17 11.34 2.69
C HIS A 365 11.93 12.07 1.36
N LEU A 366 12.79 11.89 0.35
CA LEU A 366 12.63 12.44 -0.99
C LEU A 366 11.83 11.53 -1.95
N VAL A 367 11.65 10.24 -1.62
CA VAL A 367 10.87 9.29 -2.43
C VAL A 367 9.44 9.78 -2.73
N PRO A 368 8.67 10.38 -1.79
CA PRO A 368 7.34 10.93 -2.09
C PRO A 368 7.34 12.00 -3.17
N SER A 369 8.45 12.72 -3.35
CA SER A 369 8.60 13.81 -4.31
C SER A 369 9.00 13.35 -5.73
N GLY A 370 9.50 12.12 -5.87
CA GLY A 370 9.90 11.52 -7.15
C GLY A 370 8.86 11.58 -8.30
N PRO A 371 7.53 11.47 -8.06
CA PRO A 371 6.54 11.55 -9.12
C PRO A 371 6.38 12.92 -9.81
N SER A 372 6.95 14.00 -9.27
CA SER A 372 6.63 15.38 -9.66
C SER A 372 6.93 15.72 -11.12
N ASN A 373 7.91 15.05 -11.74
CA ASN A 373 8.43 15.39 -13.08
C ASN A 373 8.01 14.39 -14.16
N ILE A 374 7.01 13.54 -13.89
CA ILE A 374 6.65 12.42 -14.77
C ILE A 374 5.69 12.89 -15.87
N PRO A 375 6.04 12.73 -17.17
CA PRO A 375 5.21 13.21 -18.27
C PRO A 375 3.90 12.42 -18.40
N ALA A 376 2.85 13.09 -18.84
CA ALA A 376 1.55 12.46 -19.10
C ALA A 376 1.67 11.41 -20.21
N PHE A 377 1.36 10.15 -19.90
CA PHE A 377 1.43 9.06 -20.87
C PHE A 377 0.12 8.91 -21.65
N VAL A 378 0.21 8.86 -22.98
CA VAL A 378 -0.93 8.55 -23.86
C VAL A 378 -0.70 7.19 -24.50
N SER A 379 -1.49 6.20 -24.09
CA SER A 379 -1.41 4.84 -24.65
C SER A 379 -1.93 4.81 -26.08
N LYS A 380 -1.17 4.17 -26.99
CA LYS A 380 -1.67 3.84 -28.34
C LYS A 380 -2.61 2.62 -28.33
N ASN A 381 -2.60 1.81 -27.26
CA ASN A 381 -3.49 0.66 -27.11
C ASN A 381 -4.92 1.11 -26.73
N GLN A 382 -5.90 0.70 -27.53
CA GLN A 382 -7.33 1.02 -27.35
C GLN A 382 -8.18 -0.14 -26.78
N SER A 383 -7.57 -1.18 -26.22
CA SER A 383 -8.29 -2.34 -25.66
C SER A 383 -9.21 -1.93 -24.51
N SER A 384 -10.41 -2.53 -24.44
CA SER A 384 -11.35 -2.30 -23.35
C SER A 384 -10.88 -2.92 -22.03
N LEU A 385 -11.50 -2.56 -20.90
CA LEU A 385 -11.20 -3.21 -19.61
C LEU A 385 -11.43 -4.73 -19.66
N GLY A 386 -12.45 -5.18 -20.40
CA GLY A 386 -12.75 -6.60 -20.62
C GLY A 386 -11.70 -7.30 -21.47
N ASP A 387 -11.22 -6.68 -22.54
CA ASP A 387 -10.11 -7.21 -23.35
C ASP A 387 -8.82 -7.29 -22.55
N LEU A 388 -8.52 -6.30 -21.72
CA LEU A 388 -7.33 -6.29 -20.85
C LEU A 388 -7.37 -7.41 -19.80
N LEU A 389 -8.52 -7.64 -19.17
CA LEU A 389 -8.68 -8.75 -18.21
C LEU A 389 -8.55 -10.11 -18.92
N LEU A 390 -9.23 -10.29 -20.05
CA LEU A 390 -9.17 -11.54 -20.82
C LEU A 390 -7.76 -11.81 -21.36
N GLY A 391 -7.08 -10.77 -21.84
CA GLY A 391 -5.71 -10.84 -22.36
C GLY A 391 -4.67 -11.11 -21.27
N PHE A 392 -4.86 -10.58 -20.06
CA PHE A 392 -4.03 -10.92 -18.89
C PHE A 392 -4.16 -12.40 -18.53
N LEU A 393 -5.39 -12.91 -18.42
CA LEU A 393 -5.65 -14.33 -18.12
C LEU A 393 -5.05 -15.23 -19.22
N LYS A 394 -5.30 -14.92 -20.49
CA LYS A 394 -4.70 -15.63 -21.64
C LYS A 394 -3.18 -15.65 -21.58
N TYR A 395 -2.54 -14.51 -21.28
CA TYR A 395 -1.10 -14.38 -21.27
C TYR A 395 -0.45 -15.33 -20.26
N TYR A 396 -0.99 -15.40 -19.05
CA TYR A 396 -0.45 -16.25 -17.99
C TYR A 396 -0.90 -17.71 -18.06
N ALA A 397 -2.05 -18.01 -18.69
CA ALA A 397 -2.48 -19.37 -19.00
C ALA A 397 -1.65 -20.03 -20.12
N THR A 398 -1.43 -19.33 -21.25
CA THR A 398 -0.95 -19.98 -22.49
C THR A 398 0.31 -19.38 -23.12
N VAL A 399 0.79 -18.20 -22.71
CA VAL A 399 1.89 -17.49 -23.41
C VAL A 399 3.15 -17.34 -22.54
N PHE A 400 3.01 -17.16 -21.23
CA PHE A 400 4.14 -16.99 -20.32
C PHE A 400 4.78 -18.34 -19.98
N LYS A 401 6.06 -18.49 -20.35
CA LYS A 401 6.85 -19.71 -20.12
C LYS A 401 7.43 -19.71 -18.70
N TRP A 402 6.61 -20.13 -17.74
CA TRP A 402 6.93 -20.17 -16.30
C TRP A 402 8.22 -20.93 -15.97
N ASP A 403 8.59 -21.92 -16.77
CA ASP A 403 9.82 -22.70 -16.67
C ASP A 403 11.08 -21.89 -17.04
N LYS A 404 10.97 -20.99 -18.02
CA LYS A 404 12.11 -20.33 -18.70
C LYS A 404 12.27 -18.85 -18.39
N LEU A 405 11.23 -18.16 -17.92
CA LEU A 405 11.19 -16.70 -17.82
C LEU A 405 11.05 -16.16 -16.40
N VAL A 406 11.56 -14.95 -16.20
CA VAL A 406 11.40 -14.07 -15.04
C VAL A 406 10.67 -12.82 -15.50
N ILE A 407 9.68 -12.37 -14.71
CA ILE A 407 8.97 -11.11 -14.94
C ILE A 407 9.82 -9.96 -14.39
N SER A 408 10.08 -8.95 -15.22
CA SER A 408 10.79 -7.74 -14.80
C SER A 408 9.99 -6.50 -15.22
N VAL A 409 9.29 -5.89 -14.26
CA VAL A 409 8.70 -4.55 -14.41
C VAL A 409 9.80 -3.48 -14.50
N ARG A 410 10.96 -3.77 -13.87
CA ARG A 410 12.18 -2.96 -13.86
C ARG A 410 12.73 -2.71 -15.27
N GLU A 411 12.82 -3.77 -16.07
CA GLU A 411 13.29 -3.76 -17.46
C GLU A 411 12.15 -3.75 -18.49
N ALA A 412 10.89 -3.70 -18.01
CA ALA A 412 9.65 -3.81 -18.78
C ALA A 412 9.60 -4.98 -19.78
N LYS A 413 10.25 -6.12 -19.42
CA LYS A 413 10.43 -7.28 -20.29
C LYS A 413 10.56 -8.58 -19.51
N THR A 414 10.50 -9.71 -20.21
CA THR A 414 10.84 -11.01 -19.63
C THR A 414 12.34 -11.26 -19.70
N LEU A 415 12.99 -11.54 -18.57
CA LEU A 415 14.38 -12.01 -18.53
C LEU A 415 14.41 -13.55 -18.55
N PRO A 416 15.47 -14.21 -19.06
CA PRO A 416 15.59 -15.66 -18.98
C PRO A 416 16.03 -16.10 -17.57
N LYS A 417 15.51 -17.21 -17.04
CA LYS A 417 15.92 -17.75 -15.72
C LYS A 417 17.41 -18.11 -15.63
N THR A 418 18.09 -18.26 -16.76
CA THR A 418 19.55 -18.47 -16.81
C THR A 418 20.34 -17.25 -16.31
N TYR A 419 19.75 -16.05 -16.32
CA TYR A 419 20.38 -14.77 -15.95
C TYR A 419 20.91 -14.73 -14.51
N CYS A 420 20.28 -15.43 -13.57
CA CYS A 420 20.79 -15.57 -12.20
C CYS A 420 20.40 -16.94 -11.62
N ARG A 421 21.31 -17.54 -10.83
CA ARG A 421 21.16 -18.92 -10.33
C ARG A 421 19.99 -19.10 -9.36
N GLU A 422 19.65 -18.07 -8.57
CA GLU A 422 18.58 -18.12 -7.56
C GLU A 422 17.18 -18.39 -8.13
N TRP A 423 16.93 -18.06 -9.40
CA TRP A 423 15.64 -18.26 -10.07
C TRP A 423 15.38 -19.70 -10.51
N ARG A 424 16.42 -20.52 -10.67
CA ARG A 424 16.35 -21.80 -11.39
C ARG A 424 15.33 -22.78 -10.80
N GLU A 425 15.29 -22.87 -9.49
CA GLU A 425 14.43 -23.80 -8.73
C GLU A 425 13.04 -23.25 -8.41
N LYS A 426 12.74 -21.99 -8.75
CA LYS A 426 11.52 -21.33 -8.28
C LYS A 426 10.47 -21.40 -9.38
N PHE A 427 9.27 -21.87 -9.04
CA PHE A 427 8.19 -22.05 -10.01
C PHE A 427 7.79 -20.74 -10.69
N ILE A 428 7.48 -19.71 -9.87
CA ILE A 428 7.15 -18.36 -10.32
C ILE A 428 8.29 -17.41 -9.96
N CYS A 429 8.73 -16.62 -10.94
CA CYS A 429 9.86 -15.69 -10.82
C CYS A 429 9.42 -14.28 -11.18
N VAL A 430 9.36 -13.39 -10.18
CA VAL A 430 9.03 -11.96 -10.34
C VAL A 430 10.15 -11.15 -9.69
N GLU A 431 10.87 -10.36 -10.49
CA GLU A 431 11.94 -9.46 -10.05
C GLU A 431 11.35 -8.26 -9.30
N GLU A 432 11.82 -8.07 -8.07
CA GLU A 432 11.60 -6.85 -7.28
C GLU A 432 12.38 -5.67 -7.91
N PRO A 433 11.77 -4.50 -8.20
CA PRO A 433 12.42 -3.45 -8.99
C PRO A 433 13.66 -2.76 -8.38
N PHE A 434 13.94 -2.92 -7.09
CA PHE A 434 15.05 -2.25 -6.38
C PHE A 434 16.11 -3.24 -5.87
N ASP A 435 15.71 -4.30 -5.17
CA ASP A 435 16.56 -5.34 -4.56
C ASP A 435 16.74 -6.59 -5.42
N ARG A 436 15.96 -6.72 -6.51
CA ARG A 436 15.98 -7.82 -7.49
C ARG A 436 15.70 -9.22 -6.92
N THR A 437 15.17 -9.33 -5.70
CA THR A 437 14.79 -10.63 -5.12
C THR A 437 13.48 -11.17 -5.72
N ASN A 438 13.19 -12.45 -5.52
CA ASN A 438 11.92 -13.03 -5.95
C ASN A 438 10.78 -12.60 -5.01
N THR A 439 9.81 -11.85 -5.54
CA THR A 439 8.61 -11.45 -4.79
C THR A 439 7.64 -12.63 -4.63
N ALA A 440 7.58 -13.53 -5.61
CA ALA A 440 6.68 -14.68 -5.67
C ALA A 440 7.23 -15.94 -4.96
N ARG A 441 8.34 -15.80 -4.22
CA ARG A 441 9.05 -16.88 -3.48
C ARG A 441 8.20 -17.75 -2.55
N ALA A 442 6.99 -17.33 -2.19
CA ALA A 442 6.05 -18.13 -1.41
C ALA A 442 5.46 -19.31 -2.21
N VAL A 443 5.46 -19.24 -3.55
CA VAL A 443 5.02 -20.34 -4.42
C VAL A 443 6.17 -21.34 -4.57
N HIS A 444 6.35 -22.17 -3.55
CA HIS A 444 7.40 -23.20 -3.45
C HIS A 444 6.86 -24.65 -3.43
N GLU A 445 5.54 -24.84 -3.48
CA GLU A 445 4.89 -26.15 -3.56
C GLU A 445 4.33 -26.38 -4.97
N THR A 446 4.62 -27.54 -5.57
CA THR A 446 4.11 -27.93 -6.89
C THR A 446 2.58 -27.86 -6.96
N VAL A 447 1.88 -28.31 -5.92
CA VAL A 447 0.41 -28.29 -5.84
C VAL A 447 -0.14 -26.85 -5.90
N LYS A 448 0.53 -25.88 -5.27
CA LYS A 448 0.14 -24.46 -5.32
C LYS A 448 0.38 -23.87 -6.70
N PHE A 449 1.52 -24.19 -7.30
CA PHE A 449 1.87 -23.71 -8.65
C PHE A 449 0.92 -24.24 -9.72
N GLU A 450 0.59 -25.53 -9.69
CA GLU A 450 -0.35 -26.13 -10.62
C GLU A 450 -1.79 -25.64 -10.39
N ALA A 451 -2.21 -25.44 -9.13
CA ALA A 451 -3.50 -24.79 -8.83
C ALA A 451 -3.57 -23.35 -9.38
N ILE A 452 -2.49 -22.56 -9.29
CA ILE A 452 -2.41 -21.23 -9.90
C ILE A 452 -2.55 -21.31 -11.42
N LYS A 453 -1.83 -22.23 -12.09
CA LYS A 453 -1.91 -22.43 -13.55
C LYS A 453 -3.30 -22.89 -14.01
N ALA A 454 -3.92 -23.81 -13.28
CA ALA A 454 -5.27 -24.30 -13.54
C ALA A 454 -6.27 -23.14 -13.47
N GLU A 455 -6.25 -22.35 -12.39
CA GLU A 455 -7.13 -21.20 -12.21
C GLU A 455 -6.97 -20.15 -13.32
N PHE A 456 -5.73 -19.80 -13.70
CA PHE A 456 -5.48 -18.93 -14.86
C PHE A 456 -6.10 -19.47 -16.16
N THR A 457 -6.10 -20.79 -16.34
CA THR A 457 -6.59 -21.47 -17.56
C THR A 457 -8.11 -21.57 -17.58
N GLU A 458 -8.72 -21.99 -16.47
CA GLU A 458 -10.17 -22.11 -16.32
C GLU A 458 -10.84 -20.74 -16.41
N SER A 459 -10.37 -19.76 -15.63
CA SER A 459 -10.91 -18.39 -15.71
C SER A 459 -10.68 -17.74 -17.08
N TYR A 460 -9.61 -18.08 -17.82
CA TYR A 460 -9.46 -17.65 -19.22
C TYR A 460 -10.55 -18.26 -20.12
N GLN A 461 -10.74 -19.59 -20.08
CA GLN A 461 -11.72 -20.29 -20.91
C GLN A 461 -13.16 -19.84 -20.62
N VAL A 462 -13.52 -19.76 -19.34
CA VAL A 462 -14.83 -19.32 -18.87
C VAL A 462 -15.11 -17.89 -19.29
N LEU A 463 -14.16 -16.97 -19.09
CA LEU A 463 -14.34 -15.56 -19.47
C LEU A 463 -14.35 -15.36 -21.00
N GLN A 464 -13.57 -16.15 -21.76
CA GLN A 464 -13.57 -16.12 -23.22
C GLN A 464 -14.96 -16.46 -23.77
N LEU A 465 -15.62 -17.48 -23.22
CA LEU A 465 -16.94 -17.94 -23.63
C LEU A 465 -18.08 -17.06 -23.11
N ARG A 466 -18.03 -16.62 -21.83
CA ARG A 466 -19.17 -15.98 -21.16
C ARG A 466 -19.18 -14.46 -21.21
N LYS A 467 -18.01 -13.80 -21.35
CA LYS A 467 -17.87 -12.33 -21.38
C LYS A 467 -18.64 -11.61 -20.25
N ASP A 468 -18.71 -12.23 -19.07
CA ASP A 468 -19.40 -11.71 -17.88
C ASP A 468 -18.57 -12.08 -16.64
N LEU A 469 -18.24 -11.06 -15.84
CA LEU A 469 -17.35 -11.16 -14.68
C LEU A 469 -17.90 -12.10 -13.60
N ASN A 470 -19.23 -12.29 -13.51
CA ASN A 470 -19.83 -13.11 -12.45
C ASN A 470 -19.46 -14.60 -12.53
N PHE A 471 -19.04 -15.10 -13.69
CA PHE A 471 -18.62 -16.50 -13.85
C PHE A 471 -17.22 -16.79 -13.29
N ILE A 472 -16.38 -15.76 -13.09
CA ILE A 472 -15.05 -15.88 -12.45
C ILE A 472 -14.93 -15.04 -11.17
N LEU A 473 -15.93 -14.22 -10.85
CA LEU A 473 -15.91 -13.36 -9.66
C LEU A 473 -17.35 -12.92 -9.29
N PRO A 474 -18.03 -13.59 -8.35
CA PRO A 474 -19.42 -13.32 -8.03
C PRO A 474 -19.57 -11.92 -7.40
N LEU A 475 -20.04 -10.96 -8.18
CA LEU A 475 -20.00 -9.53 -7.84
C LEU A 475 -20.80 -9.20 -6.57
N LYS A 476 -21.92 -9.92 -6.34
CA LYS A 476 -22.77 -9.78 -5.15
C LYS A 476 -22.03 -10.02 -3.83
N ASN A 477 -21.00 -10.86 -3.83
CA ASN A 477 -20.19 -11.21 -2.66
C ASN A 477 -18.89 -10.40 -2.57
N THR A 478 -18.55 -9.66 -3.63
CA THR A 478 -17.23 -9.04 -3.84
C THR A 478 -17.22 -7.53 -3.55
N ARG A 479 -18.36 -6.85 -3.79
CA ARG A 479 -18.59 -5.46 -3.38
C ARG A 479 -18.75 -5.38 -1.84
N PRO A 480 -18.34 -4.29 -1.18
CA PRO A 480 -18.59 -4.09 0.24
C PRO A 480 -20.10 -4.13 0.54
N LYS A 481 -20.47 -4.59 1.73
CA LYS A 481 -21.83 -4.38 2.24
C LYS A 481 -22.00 -2.89 2.51
N ARG A 482 -23.06 -2.30 1.94
CA ARG A 482 -23.60 -1.01 2.37
C ARG A 482 -24.31 -1.15 3.72
#